data_AF-A0A9D7EW82-F1
#
_entry.id   AF-A0A9D7EW82-F1
#
_cell.length_a   1.000
_cell.length_b   1.000
_cell.length_c   1.000
_cell.angle_alpha   90.00
_cell.angle_beta   90.00
_cell.angle_gamma   90.00
#
_symmetry.space_group_name_H-M   'P 1'
#
loop_
_entity.id
_entity.type
_entity.pdbx_description
1 polymer ?
#
loop_
_entity_poly.entity_id
_entity_poly.type
_entity_poly.pdbx_seq_one_letter_code
_entity_poly.pdbx_strand_id
1 'polypeptide(L)' 'MGKGDKRSTKGKIWRGSHGKKRAKKSNKPQPSVESIPKQAQ' A
#
# COMPACT_ATOMS: atom_id res chain seq x y z
N MET A 1 -11.42 3.30 -1.20
CA MET A 1 -11.21 2.06 -0.41
C MET A 1 -11.38 2.36 1.08
N GLY A 2 -12.35 1.72 1.75
CA GLY A 2 -12.74 1.99 3.14
C GLY A 2 -12.15 1.02 4.17
N LYS A 3 -12.61 1.10 5.42
CA LYS A 3 -12.16 0.24 6.54
C LYS A 3 -12.46 -1.25 6.34
N GLY A 4 -13.47 -1.59 5.54
CA GLY A 4 -13.83 -2.98 5.21
C GLY A 4 -12.90 -3.66 4.22
N ASP A 5 -12.10 -2.90 3.47
CA ASP A 5 -11.28 -3.42 2.39
C ASP A 5 -9.93 -3.95 2.90
N LYS A 6 -9.79 -5.28 2.92
CA LYS A 6 -8.59 -6.02 3.37
C LYS A 6 -7.34 -5.72 2.53
N ARG A 7 -7.49 -5.30 1.27
CA ARG A 7 -6.36 -5.03 0.37
C ARG A 7 -5.80 -3.62 0.60
N SER A 8 -6.63 -2.69 1.03
CA SER A 8 -6.25 -1.30 1.31
C SER A 8 -5.37 -1.14 2.56
N THR A 9 -4.62 -0.04 2.64
CA THR A 9 -3.90 0.34 3.87
C THR A 9 -4.87 0.61 5.01
N LYS A 10 -5.98 1.33 4.75
CA LYS A 10 -6.99 1.69 5.75
C LYS A 10 -7.66 0.45 6.37
N GLY A 11 -8.04 -0.55 5.58
CA GLY A 11 -8.62 -1.78 6.12
C GLY A 11 -7.60 -2.68 6.81
N LYS A 12 -6.32 -2.67 6.39
CA LYS A 12 -5.25 -3.33 7.14
C LYS A 12 -4.99 -2.67 8.50
N ILE A 13 -5.06 -1.35 8.60
CA ILE A 13 -4.96 -0.60 9.88
C ILE A 13 -6.13 -1.01 10.78
N TRP A 14 -7.35 -0.96 10.28
CA TRP A 14 -8.55 -1.30 11.06
C TRP A 14 -8.53 -2.72 11.62
N ARG A 15 -8.07 -3.69 10.82
CA ARG A 15 -7.95 -5.10 11.25
C ARG A 15 -6.67 -5.42 12.02
N GLY A 16 -5.74 -4.47 12.19
CA GLY A 16 -4.44 -4.71 12.82
C GLY A 16 -3.45 -5.57 12.01
N SER A 17 -3.84 -6.05 10.83
CA SER A 17 -3.01 -6.93 9.97
C SER A 17 -1.93 -6.17 9.17
N HIS A 18 -0.88 -6.88 8.74
CA HIS A 18 0.19 -6.34 7.91
C HIS A 18 0.18 -6.99 6.52
N GLY A 19 0.73 -6.31 5.51
CA GLY A 19 0.89 -6.85 4.16
C GLY A 19 1.55 -5.84 3.23
N LYS A 20 1.52 -6.09 1.91
CA LYS A 20 2.21 -5.25 0.91
C LYS A 20 1.93 -3.75 1.04
N LYS A 21 0.69 -3.37 1.37
CA LYS A 21 0.24 -1.96 1.53
C LYS A 21 0.38 -1.41 2.95
N ARG A 22 0.70 -2.24 3.96
CA ARG A 22 0.95 -1.86 5.36
C ARG A 22 2.06 -2.76 5.91
N ALA A 23 3.30 -2.43 5.58
CA ALA A 23 4.46 -3.17 6.06
C ALA A 23 4.71 -2.92 7.55
N LYS A 24 5.24 -3.92 8.27
CA LYS A 24 5.63 -3.81 9.69
C LYS A 24 7.00 -3.14 9.87
N LYS A 25 7.89 -3.29 8.87
CA LYS A 25 9.25 -2.77 8.87
C LYS A 25 9.46 -1.95 7.60
N SER A 26 10.19 -0.85 7.70
CA SER A 26 10.51 0.07 6.60
C SER A 26 11.30 -0.59 5.46
N ASN A 27 12.07 -1.64 5.76
CA ASN A 27 12.91 -2.33 4.77
C ASN A 27 12.13 -3.25 3.83
N LYS A 28 10.80 -3.39 3.98
CA LYS A 28 10.01 -4.12 2.98
C LYS A 28 9.81 -3.21 1.77
N PRO A 29 10.06 -3.70 0.54
CA PRO A 29 9.82 -2.92 -0.67
C PRO A 29 8.34 -2.54 -0.71
N GLN A 30 8.04 -1.31 -0.31
CA GLN A 30 6.77 -0.70 -0.61
C GLN A 30 6.71 -0.58 -2.13
N PRO A 31 5.56 -0.84 -2.77
CA PRO A 31 5.40 -0.42 -4.15
C PRO A 31 5.54 1.10 -4.15
N SER A 32 6.73 1.59 -4.49
CA SER A 32 6.99 2.99 -4.76
C SER A 32 5.97 3.43 -5.79
N VAL A 33 5.36 4.57 -5.54
CA VAL A 33 4.30 5.12 -6.40
C VAL A 33 4.89 5.69 -7.71
N GLU A 34 6.15 5.35 -8.01
CA GLU A 34 6.96 5.88 -9.09
C GLU A 34 7.15 4.80 -10.16
N SER A 35 6.11 4.59 -10.94
CA SER A 35 6.23 4.08 -12.31
C SER A 35 5.02 4.57 -13.10
N ILE A 36 4.77 5.87 -13.04
CA ILE A 36 4.10 6.54 -14.15
C ILE A 36 5.23 6.77 -15.15
N PRO A 37 5.28 6.07 -16.30
CA PRO A 37 6.18 6.48 -17.35
C PRO A 37 5.80 7.90 -17.72
N LYS A 38 6.74 8.82 -17.56
CA LYS A 38 6.65 10.19 -18.06
C LYS A 38 6.76 10.10 -19.60
N GLN A 39 5.71 9.60 -20.26
CA GLN A 39 5.52 9.66 -21.71
C GLN A 39 4.65 10.90 -21.97
N ALA A 40 5.27 12.00 -22.41
CA ALA A 40 5.58 12.33 -23.80
C ALA A 40 4.40 13.07 -24.46
N GLN A 41 4.45 14.40 -24.43
CA GLN A 41 4.32 15.36 -25.55
C GLN A 41 4.32 16.78 -25.01
#